data_AF-A0A427UAP5-F1
#
_entry.id   AF-A0A427UAP5-F1
#
_cell.length_a   1.000
_cell.length_b   1.000
_cell.length_c   1.000
_cell.angle_alpha   90.00
_cell.angle_beta   90.00
_cell.angle_gamma   90.00
#
_symmetry.space_group_name_H-M   'P 1'
#
loop_
_entity.id
_entity.type
_entity.pdbx_description
1 polymer ?
#
loop_
_entity_poly.entity_id
_entity_poly.type
_entity_poly.pdbx_seq_one_letter_code
_entity_poly.pdbx_strand_id
1 'polypeptide(L)'
;MNNIVIIRYGELSLKSPGVRNFFERTLVNNLKAMLEQQAVSYNEVIRDRGRIFVESDDPAAAEVCSNVFGVVSTSFARKVDPNLKSAAEECAA
;
A
#
# COMPACT_ATOMS: atom_id res chain seq x y z
N MET A 1 -2.29 -8.02 14.00
CA MET A 1 -1.21 -7.21 13.40
C MET A 1 -1.91 -6.25 12.46
N ASN A 2 -1.89 -4.96 12.78
CA ASN A 2 -2.79 -3.97 12.17
C ASN A 2 -2.02 -2.90 11.38
N ASN A 3 -0.72 -3.07 11.15
CA ASN A 3 0.06 -2.10 10.39
C ASN A 3 -0.06 -2.33 8.88
N ILE A 4 -0.17 -1.24 8.15
CA ILE A 4 -0.39 -1.25 6.71
C ILE A 4 0.31 -0.07 6.06
N VAL A 5 0.91 -0.29 4.89
CA VAL A 5 1.37 0.79 4.02
C VAL A 5 0.29 1.07 2.99
N ILE A 6 -0.24 2.28 2.99
CA ILE A 6 -1.15 2.78 1.97
C ILE A 6 -0.31 3.33 0.81
N ILE A 7 -0.47 2.74 -0.37
CA ILE A 7 0.24 3.15 -1.59
C ILE A 7 -0.72 3.87 -2.52
N ARG A 8 -0.35 5.11 -2.85
CA ARG A 8 -1.04 5.96 -3.83
C ARG A 8 -0.25 5.94 -5.12
N TYR A 9 -0.90 5.61 -6.22
CA TYR A 9 -0.35 5.69 -7.58
C TYR A 9 -1.15 6.70 -8.40
N GLY A 10 -0.53 7.21 -9.48
CA GLY A 10 -1.06 8.33 -10.26
C GLY A 10 -2.42 8.08 -10.90
N GLU A 11 -3.07 9.17 -11.34
CA GLU A 11 -4.43 9.14 -11.89
C GLU A 11 -4.54 8.25 -13.15
N LEU A 12 -5.15 7.08 -12.98
CA LEU A 12 -5.56 6.18 -14.08
C LEU A 12 -7.02 6.39 -14.48
N SER A 13 -7.68 7.44 -13.94
CA SER A 13 -9.11 7.72 -14.09
C SER A 13 -9.56 7.87 -15.54
N LEU A 14 -8.66 8.26 -16.45
CA LEU A 14 -8.90 8.43 -17.88
C LEU A 14 -8.48 7.23 -18.74
N LYS A 15 -7.99 6.13 -18.14
CA LYS A 15 -7.57 4.93 -18.86
C LYS A 15 -8.67 3.88 -18.87
N SER A 16 -8.66 3.00 -19.88
CA SER A 16 -9.59 1.88 -19.92
C SER A 16 -9.38 0.93 -18.72
N PRO A 17 -10.43 0.21 -18.28
CA PRO A 17 -10.31 -0.71 -17.15
C PRO A 17 -9.21 -1.78 -17.33
N GLY A 18 -9.00 -2.23 -18.56
CA GLY A 18 -7.94 -3.21 -18.89
C GLY A 18 -6.53 -2.65 -18.69
N VAL A 19 -6.27 -1.42 -19.15
CA VAL A 19 -4.97 -0.75 -18.98
C VAL A 19 -4.70 -0.49 -17.50
N ARG A 20 -5.72 -0.07 -16.75
CA ARG A 20 -5.62 0.13 -15.31
C ARG A 20 -5.28 -1.17 -14.57
N ASN A 21 -5.99 -2.27 -14.86
CA ASN A 21 -5.72 -3.57 -14.23
C ASN A 21 -4.32 -4.09 -14.58
N PHE A 22 -3.87 -3.91 -15.83
CA PHE A 22 -2.51 -4.26 -16.23
C PHE A 22 -1.47 -3.47 -15.42
N PHE A 23 -1.63 -2.15 -15.33
CA PHE A 23 -0.75 -1.29 -14.55
C PHE A 23 -0.71 -1.69 -13.07
N GLU A 24 -1.87 -1.86 -12.44
CA GLU A 24 -1.94 -2.23 -11.01
C GLU A 24 -1.29 -3.59 -10.75
N ARG A 25 -1.43 -4.57 -11.66
CA ARG A 25 -0.74 -5.88 -11.54
C ARG A 25 0.78 -5.74 -11.65
N THR A 26 1.26 -4.96 -12.62
CA THR A 26 2.69 -4.70 -12.79
C THR A 26 3.26 -3.99 -11.57
N LEU A 27 2.54 -2.98 -11.06
CA LEU A 27 2.96 -2.24 -9.87
C LEU A 27 3.04 -3.15 -8.63
N VAL A 28 2.04 -4.02 -8.42
CA VAL A 28 2.08 -5.02 -7.33
C VAL A 28 3.30 -5.94 -7.44
N ASN A 29 3.63 -6.42 -8.64
CA ASN A 29 4.80 -7.28 -8.84
C ASN A 29 6.10 -6.54 -8.53
N ASN A 30 6.22 -5.28 -8.96
CA ASN A 30 7.39 -4.46 -8.67
C ASN A 30 7.55 -4.16 -7.17
N LEU A 31 6.44 -3.90 -6.48
CA LEU A 31 6.44 -3.69 -5.03
C LEU A 31 6.94 -4.92 -4.28
N LYS A 32 6.43 -6.11 -4.62
CA LYS A 32 6.89 -7.38 -4.02
C LYS A 32 8.37 -7.62 -4.26
N ALA A 33 8.82 -7.45 -5.50
CA ALA A 33 10.22 -7.61 -5.86
C ALA A 33 11.14 -6.65 -5.08
N MET A 34 10.72 -5.40 -4.91
CA MET A 34 11.50 -4.40 -4.17
C MET A 34 11.56 -4.72 -2.67
N LEU A 35 10.44 -5.13 -2.06
CA LEU A 35 10.39 -5.54 -0.66
C LEU A 35 11.28 -6.77 -0.40
N GLU A 36 11.22 -7.78 -1.27
CA GLU A 36 12.06 -8.98 -1.21
C GLU A 36 13.55 -8.65 -1.39
N GLN A 37 13.89 -7.79 -2.35
CA GLN A 37 15.27 -7.36 -2.59
C GLN A 37 15.89 -6.64 -1.39
N GLN A 38 15.09 -5.85 -0.66
CA GLN A 38 15.52 -5.14 0.54
C GLN A 38 15.34 -5.96 1.83
N ALA A 39 14.93 -7.23 1.72
CA ALA A 39 14.65 -8.11 2.86
C ALA A 39 13.64 -7.54 3.87
N VAL A 40 12.69 -6.73 3.40
CA VAL A 40 11.62 -6.16 4.23
C VAL A 40 10.47 -7.16 4.32
N SER A 41 10.07 -7.48 5.56
CA SER A 41 9.00 -8.43 5.81
C SER A 41 7.62 -7.86 5.44
N TYR A 42 6.77 -8.65 4.79
CA TYR A 42 5.38 -8.29 4.50
C TYR A 42 4.53 -9.56 4.40
N ASN A 43 3.23 -9.44 4.69
CA ASN A 43 2.29 -10.55 4.66
C ASN A 43 1.55 -10.61 3.32
N GLU A 44 0.95 -9.50 2.91
CA GLU A 44 0.14 -9.43 1.69
C GLU A 44 0.25 -8.08 1.00
N VAL A 45 0.05 -8.07 -0.32
CA VAL A 45 -0.11 -6.87 -1.14
C VAL A 45 -1.47 -6.90 -1.83
N ILE A 46 -2.38 -6.03 -1.40
CA ILE A 46 -3.80 -6.02 -1.76
C ILE A 46 -4.09 -4.83 -2.68
N ARG A 47 -4.91 -5.04 -3.72
CA ARG A 47 -5.44 -3.97 -4.58
C ARG A 47 -6.88 -3.71 -4.19
N ASP A 48 -7.22 -2.47 -3.81
CA ASP A 48 -8.59 -2.10 -3.52
C ASP A 48 -8.89 -0.63 -3.85
N ARG A 49 -10.04 -0.39 -4.50
CA ARG A 49 -10.61 0.94 -4.81
C ARG A 49 -9.61 2.03 -5.27
N GLY A 50 -8.62 1.68 -6.09
CA GLY A 50 -7.65 2.65 -6.60
C GLY A 50 -6.46 2.91 -5.68
N ARG A 51 -6.25 2.04 -4.70
CA ARG A 51 -5.07 2.01 -3.83
C ARG A 51 -4.48 0.60 -3.81
N ILE A 52 -3.20 0.53 -3.46
CA ILE A 52 -2.55 -0.72 -3.09
C ILE A 52 -2.22 -0.63 -1.60
N PHE A 53 -2.34 -1.74 -0.91
CA PHE A 53 -2.05 -1.86 0.51
C PHE A 53 -1.02 -2.96 0.71
N VAL A 54 0.01 -2.70 1.51
CA VAL A 54 0.99 -3.71 1.93
C VAL A 54 0.83 -3.92 3.42
N GLU A 55 0.45 -5.12 3.84
CA GLU A 55 0.40 -5.47 5.27
C GLU A 55 1.82 -5.82 5.74
N SER A 56 2.36 -5.02 6.65
CA SER A 56 3.71 -5.16 7.17
C SER A 56 3.84 -4.42 8.50
N ASP A 57 4.48 -5.06 9.47
CA ASP A 57 4.87 -4.43 10.73
C ASP A 57 6.27 -3.79 10.67
N ASP A 58 6.97 -3.95 9.55
CA ASP A 58 8.28 -3.33 9.34
C ASP A 58 8.10 -1.87 8.90
N PRO A 59 8.54 -0.89 9.71
CA PRO A 59 8.40 0.53 9.37
C PRO A 59 9.16 0.91 8.10
N ALA A 60 10.19 0.16 7.70
CA ALA A 60 10.94 0.41 6.47
C ALA A 60 10.11 0.16 5.20
N ALA A 61 9.02 -0.60 5.30
CA ALA A 61 8.18 -0.94 4.15
C ALA A 61 7.64 0.30 3.42
N ALA A 62 7.30 1.36 4.15
CA ALA A 62 6.79 2.59 3.55
C ALA A 62 7.85 3.30 2.69
N GLU A 63 9.08 3.37 3.17
CA GLU A 63 10.21 3.99 2.45
C GLU A 63 10.62 3.14 1.25
N VAL A 64 10.75 1.83 1.43
CA VAL A 64 11.12 0.92 0.34
C VAL A 64 10.09 0.94 -0.79
N CYS A 65 8.79 0.91 -0.46
CA CYS A 65 7.73 1.02 -1.45
C CYS A 65 7.72 2.37 -2.16
N SER A 66 8.17 3.45 -1.51
CA SER A 66 8.18 4.80 -2.11
C SER A 66 9.18 4.92 -3.28
N ASN A 67 10.20 4.05 -3.32
CA ASN A 67 11.21 4.03 -4.36
C ASN A 67 10.78 3.27 -5.63
N VAL A 68 9.57 2.70 -5.66
CA VAL A 68 9.07 1.95 -6.82
C VAL A 68 8.41 2.89 -7.83
N PHE A 69 8.86 2.86 -9.08
CA PHE A 69 8.25 3.66 -10.15
C PHE A 69 6.75 3.39 -10.30
N GLY A 70 5.98 4.47 -10.43
CA GLY A 70 4.51 4.43 -10.46
C GLY A 70 3.87 4.71 -9.10
N VAL A 71 4.63 4.64 -8.00
CA VAL A 71 4.20 5.14 -6.69
C VAL A 71 4.34 6.67 -6.65
N VAL A 72 3.29 7.33 -6.19
CA VAL A 72 3.25 8.79 -5.98
C VAL A 72 3.55 9.12 -4.52
N SER A 73 3.00 8.33 -3.60
CA SER A 73 3.30 8.46 -2.17
C SER A 73 2.92 7.20 -1.39
N THR A 74 3.56 7.02 -0.25
CA THR A 74 3.27 5.96 0.72
C THR A 74 2.87 6.56 2.07
N SER A 75 2.12 5.82 2.86
CA SER A 75 1.82 6.18 4.25
C SER A 75 1.78 4.91 5.10
N PHE A 76 2.66 4.83 6.09
CA PHE A 76 2.52 3.82 7.14
C PHE A 76 1.34 4.18 8.03
N ALA A 77 0.44 3.24 8.29
CA ALA A 77 -0.83 3.49 8.95
C ALA A 77 -1.25 2.28 9.80
N ARG A 78 -2.17 2.54 10.73
CA ARG A 78 -2.88 1.49 11.47
C ARG A 78 -4.27 1.24 10.87
N LYS A 79 -4.56 -0.02 10.61
CA LYS A 79 -5.86 -0.53 10.17
C LYS A 79 -6.71 -0.81 11.41
N VAL A 80 -7.86 -0.16 11.47
CA VAL A 80 -8.85 -0.36 12.53
C VAL A 80 -10.21 -0.67 11.92
N ASP A 81 -11.11 -1.14 12.77
CA ASP A 81 -12.52 -1.27 12.41
C ASP A 81 -13.12 0.10 12.05
N PRO A 82 -14.03 0.16 11.06
CA PRO A 82 -14.60 1.41 10.56
C PRO A 82 -15.70 1.94 11.49
N ASN A 83 -15.40 2.11 12.77
CA ASN A 83 -16.29 2.67 13.77
C ASN A 83 -15.59 3.80 14.56
N LEU A 84 -16.41 4.73 15.08
CA LEU A 84 -15.90 5.95 15.73
C LEU A 84 -15.02 5.63 16.94
N LYS A 85 -15.36 4.61 17.72
CA LYS A 85 -14.63 4.24 18.93
C LYS A 85 -13.21 3.78 18.59
N SER A 86 -13.06 2.82 17.69
CA SER A 86 -11.76 2.30 17.28
C SER A 86 -10.88 3.38 16.62
N ALA A 87 -11.48 4.27 15.83
CA ALA A 87 -10.75 5.39 15.23
C ALA A 87 -10.27 6.40 16.28
N ALA A 88 -11.14 6.78 17.23
CA ALA A 88 -10.79 7.73 18.28
C ALA A 88 -9.69 7.19 19.20
N GLU A 89 -9.77 5.90 19.58
CA GLU A 89 -8.77 5.24 20.39
C GLU A 89 -7.39 5.26 19.73
N GLU A 90 -7.29 4.98 18.42
CA GLU A 90 -5.99 4.97 17.75
C GLU A 90 -5.44 6.33 17.36
N CYS A 91 -6.30 7.32 17.11
CA CYS A 91 -5.84 8.68 16.81
C CYS A 91 -5.43 9.47 18.05
N ALA A 92 -5.95 9.10 19.24
CA ALA A 92 -5.63 9.77 20.50
C ALA A 92 -4.42 9.15 21.23
N ALA A 93 -3.99 7.95 20.82
CA ALA A 93 -2.81 7.26 21.33
C ALA A 93 -1.51 7.86 20.78
#